data_AF-A0A935KMI7-F1
#
_entry.id   AF-A0A935KMI7-F1
#
_cell.length_a   1.000
_cell.length_b   1.000
_cell.length_c   1.000
_cell.angle_alpha   90.00
_cell.angle_beta   90.00
_cell.angle_gamma   90.00
#
_symmetry.space_group_name_H-M   'P 1'
#
loop_
_entity.id
_entity.type
_entity.pdbx_description
1 polymer ?
#
loop_
_entity_poly.entity_id
_entity_poly.type
_entity_poly.pdbx_seq_one_letter_code
_entity_poly.pdbx_strand_id
1 'polypeptide(L)'
;MNDAGGTAFVRRAVRFLDASRRGRHPNASWLAAQEEISVPTARRVINRLRDDFGAPLAYSDADRGWELRDPSWTFAPARLTPRRELIAVALAIDATAATADPEVAAAVETFWRRLAAPLDRERLHLDALLQAFSSDWAPVPNQGS
;
A
#
# COMPACT_ATOMS: atom_id res chain seq x y z
N MET A 1 9.78 -10.10 -13.43
CA MET A 1 9.94 -9.08 -14.49
C MET A 1 9.11 -7.86 -14.10
N ASN A 2 9.80 -6.77 -13.72
CA ASN A 2 9.35 -5.42 -13.32
C ASN A 2 8.67 -5.18 -11.95
N ASP A 3 9.44 -5.35 -10.88
CA ASP A 3 9.13 -4.87 -9.50
C ASP A 3 9.16 -3.34 -9.33
N ALA A 4 9.61 -2.56 -10.34
CA ALA A 4 9.59 -1.09 -10.28
C ALA A 4 8.19 -0.46 -10.52
N GLY A 5 7.25 -1.23 -11.09
CA GLY A 5 5.95 -0.70 -11.50
C GLY A 5 4.94 -0.53 -10.35
N GLY A 6 4.99 -1.40 -9.33
CA GLY A 6 4.04 -1.42 -8.22
C GLY A 6 4.23 -0.24 -7.26
N THR A 7 5.44 -0.03 -6.76
CA THR A 7 5.78 1.05 -5.82
C THR A 7 5.56 2.43 -6.44
N ALA A 8 5.90 2.60 -7.72
CA ALA A 8 5.68 3.85 -8.44
C ALA A 8 4.19 4.19 -8.59
N PHE A 9 3.33 3.19 -8.83
CA PHE A 9 1.88 3.39 -8.89
C PHE A 9 1.33 3.83 -7.53
N VAL A 10 1.66 3.12 -6.45
CA VAL A 10 1.18 3.41 -5.09
C VAL A 10 1.54 4.85 -4.69
N ARG A 11 2.80 5.26 -4.90
CA ARG A 11 3.25 6.62 -4.60
C ARG A 11 2.43 7.69 -5.35
N ARG A 12 2.26 7.51 -6.66
CA ARG A 12 1.50 8.44 -7.52
C ARG A 12 0.03 8.50 -7.11
N ALA A 13 -0.55 7.34 -6.78
CA ALA A 13 -1.93 7.22 -6.33
C ALA A 13 -2.16 7.96 -5.02
N VAL A 14 -1.29 7.77 -4.01
CA VAL A 14 -1.35 8.48 -2.73
C VAL A 14 -1.24 10.00 -2.95
N ARG A 15 -0.27 10.46 -3.75
CA ARG A 15 -0.10 11.89 -4.03
C ARG A 15 -1.33 12.50 -4.69
N PHE A 16 -1.94 11.81 -5.65
CA PHE A 16 -3.16 12.26 -6.32
C PHE A 16 -4.36 12.34 -5.37
N LEU A 17 -4.55 11.33 -4.53
CA LEU A 17 -5.65 11.28 -3.56
C LEU A 17 -5.51 12.34 -2.48
N ASP A 18 -4.30 12.61 -1.99
CA ASP A 18 -4.06 13.66 -1.00
C ASP A 18 -4.35 15.05 -1.56
N ALA A 19 -4.00 15.30 -2.83
CA ALA A 19 -4.38 16.55 -3.49
C ALA A 19 -5.90 16.65 -3.67
N SER A 20 -6.57 15.56 -4.04
CA SER A 20 -8.03 15.51 -4.18
C SER A 20 -8.73 15.76 -2.84
N ARG A 21 -8.27 15.17 -1.74
CA ARG A 21 -8.79 15.37 -0.37
C ARG A 21 -8.64 16.79 0.13
N ARG A 22 -7.63 17.51 -0.36
CA ARG A 22 -7.41 18.94 -0.05
C ARG A 22 -8.20 19.89 -0.95
N GLY A 23 -9.14 19.37 -1.76
CA GLY A 23 -9.96 20.19 -2.67
C GLY A 23 -9.16 20.84 -3.80
N ARG A 24 -8.03 20.27 -4.22
CA ARG A 24 -7.18 20.85 -5.29
C ARG A 24 -7.59 20.47 -6.70
N HIS A 25 -8.60 19.62 -6.86
CA HIS A 25 -9.08 19.13 -8.15
C HIS A 25 -7.94 18.68 -9.11
N PRO A 26 -7.05 17.76 -8.70
CA PRO A 26 -5.91 17.35 -9.53
C PRO A 26 -6.37 16.69 -10.83
N ASN A 27 -5.59 16.84 -11.90
CA ASN A 27 -5.82 16.18 -13.18
C ASN A 27 -4.57 15.45 -13.69
N ALA A 28 -4.67 14.83 -14.87
CA ALA A 28 -3.56 14.06 -15.44
C ALA A 28 -2.33 14.94 -15.72
N SER A 29 -2.52 16.19 -16.15
CA SER A 29 -1.42 17.14 -16.37
C SER A 29 -0.76 17.56 -15.07
N TRP A 30 -1.54 17.78 -14.01
CA TRP A 30 -1.04 18.05 -12.67
C TRP A 30 -0.17 16.88 -12.16
N LEU A 31 -0.69 15.66 -12.24
CA LEU A 31 0.03 14.47 -11.75
C LEU A 31 1.29 14.21 -12.58
N ALA A 32 1.23 14.44 -13.89
CA ALA A 32 2.38 14.35 -14.79
C ALA A 32 3.51 15.30 -14.37
N ALA A 33 3.18 16.57 -14.08
CA ALA A 33 4.15 17.55 -13.62
C ALA A 33 4.71 17.23 -12.23
N GLN A 34 3.88 16.75 -11.31
CA GLN A 34 4.32 16.45 -9.94
C GLN A 34 5.20 15.21 -9.81
N GLU A 35 5.08 14.26 -10.73
CA GLU A 35 5.75 12.96 -10.65
C GLU A 35 6.72 12.73 -11.83
N GLU A 36 6.95 13.76 -12.65
CA GLU A 36 7.83 13.77 -13.82
C GLU A 36 7.54 12.60 -14.78
N ILE A 37 6.26 12.38 -15.06
CA ILE A 37 5.79 11.34 -15.99
C ILE A 37 5.03 11.95 -17.16
N SER A 38 4.87 11.16 -18.21
CA SER A 38 4.02 11.57 -19.33
C SER A 38 2.54 11.65 -18.93
N VAL A 39 1.80 12.59 -19.52
CA VAL A 39 0.34 12.74 -19.32
C VAL A 39 -0.44 11.44 -19.58
N PRO A 40 -0.12 10.63 -20.60
CA PRO A 40 -0.76 9.31 -20.77
C PRO A 40 -0.53 8.36 -19.58
N THR A 41 0.67 8.37 -18.99
CA THR A 41 0.98 7.55 -17.81
C THR A 41 0.20 8.02 -16.60
N ALA A 42 0.15 9.34 -16.36
CA ALA A 42 -0.65 9.93 -15.30
C ALA A 42 -2.14 9.60 -15.45
N ARG A 43 -2.69 9.68 -16.67
CA ARG A 43 -4.08 9.30 -16.96
C ARG A 43 -4.33 7.83 -16.67
N ARG A 44 -3.40 6.92 -16.97
CA ARG A 44 -3.51 5.50 -16.60
C ARG A 44 -3.53 5.30 -15.07
N VAL A 45 -2.79 6.09 -14.31
CA VAL A 45 -2.85 6.04 -12.82
C VAL A 45 -4.24 6.42 -12.33
N ILE A 46 -4.81 7.51 -12.84
CA ILE A 46 -6.14 8.00 -12.44
C ILE A 46 -7.22 6.99 -12.84
N ASN A 47 -7.17 6.47 -14.07
CA ASN A 47 -8.11 5.45 -14.53
C ASN A 47 -8.01 4.20 -13.66
N ARG A 48 -6.80 3.73 -13.36
CA ARG A 48 -6.59 2.58 -12.47
C ARG A 48 -7.18 2.82 -11.08
N LEU A 49 -6.99 4.01 -10.49
CA LEU A 49 -7.60 4.37 -9.21
C LEU A 49 -9.13 4.29 -9.25
N ARG A 50 -9.76 4.81 -10.31
CA ARG A 50 -11.22 4.84 -10.45
C ARG A 50 -11.79 3.46 -10.80
N ASP A 51 -11.23 2.82 -11.81
CA ASP A 51 -11.79 1.64 -12.48
C ASP A 51 -11.39 0.34 -11.76
N ASP A 52 -10.12 0.21 -11.33
CA ASP A 52 -9.62 -1.01 -10.71
C ASP A 52 -9.77 -0.98 -9.18
N PHE A 53 -9.53 0.18 -8.56
CA PHE A 53 -9.61 0.36 -7.10
C PHE A 53 -10.96 0.92 -6.63
N GLY A 54 -11.86 1.30 -7.54
CA GLY A 54 -13.19 1.80 -7.19
C GLY A 54 -13.18 3.14 -6.46
N ALA A 55 -12.17 3.97 -6.68
CA ALA A 55 -12.12 5.30 -6.07
C ALA A 55 -13.31 6.15 -6.57
N PRO A 56 -14.10 6.78 -5.67
CA PRO A 56 -15.28 7.59 -6.01
C PRO A 56 -14.84 8.96 -6.53
N LEU A 57 -14.14 8.96 -7.66
CA LEU A 57 -13.64 10.15 -8.34
C LEU A 57 -14.69 10.67 -9.31
N ALA A 58 -15.05 11.94 -9.17
CA ALA A 58 -15.88 12.65 -10.14
C ALA A 58 -15.05 13.73 -10.84
N TYR A 59 -15.31 13.94 -12.12
CA TYR A 59 -14.68 15.02 -12.86
C TYR A 59 -15.51 16.30 -12.71
N SER A 60 -14.85 17.40 -12.32
CA SER A 60 -15.41 18.75 -12.32
C SER A 60 -14.98 19.45 -13.59
N ASP A 61 -15.93 19.78 -14.46
CA ASP A 61 -15.69 20.58 -15.66
C ASP A 61 -15.28 22.02 -15.31
N ALA A 62 -15.79 22.56 -14.21
CA ALA A 62 -15.49 23.91 -13.73
C ALA A 62 -14.01 24.03 -13.32
N ASP A 63 -13.49 23.04 -12.58
CA ASP A 63 -12.12 23.03 -12.08
C ASP A 63 -11.14 22.30 -13.02
N ARG A 64 -11.66 21.70 -14.09
CA ARG A 64 -10.92 20.88 -15.06
C ARG A 64 -10.10 19.77 -14.38
N GLY A 65 -10.69 19.13 -13.38
CA GLY A 65 -9.99 18.22 -12.50
C GLY A 65 -10.88 17.23 -11.77
N TRP A 66 -10.27 16.34 -11.01
CA TRP A 66 -10.98 15.28 -10.30
C TRP A 66 -11.16 15.62 -8.82
N GLU A 67 -12.36 15.38 -8.32
CA GLU A 67 -12.69 15.44 -6.90
C GLU A 67 -12.93 14.03 -6.35
N LEU A 68 -12.56 13.81 -5.09
CA LEU A 68 -12.92 12.61 -4.36
C LEU A 68 -14.25 12.86 -3.63
N ARG A 69 -15.34 12.25 -4.12
CA ARG A 69 -16.70 12.53 -3.62
C ARG A 69 -16.97 11.98 -2.23
N ASP A 70 -16.29 10.90 -1.87
CA ASP A 70 -16.33 10.34 -0.53
C ASP A 70 -14.95 10.48 0.12
N PRO A 71 -14.75 11.48 1.00
CA PRO A 71 -13.49 11.68 1.70
C PRO A 71 -13.11 10.52 2.63
N SER A 72 -14.10 9.72 3.06
CA SER A 72 -13.88 8.55 3.91
C SER A 72 -13.33 7.34 3.14
N TRP A 73 -13.39 7.37 1.80
CA TRP A 73 -12.81 6.33 0.98
C TRP A 73 -11.28 6.26 1.18
N THR A 74 -10.82 5.07 1.54
CA THR A 74 -9.40 4.78 1.75
C THR A 74 -8.86 3.92 0.62
N PHE A 75 -7.71 4.33 0.08
CA PHE A 75 -6.94 3.49 -0.82
C PHE A 75 -6.28 2.37 -0.02
N ALA A 76 -6.85 1.17 -0.10
CA ALA A 76 -6.25 -0.06 0.40
C ALA A 76 -5.58 -0.77 -0.79
N PRO A 77 -4.28 -0.54 -1.06
CA PRO A 77 -3.60 -1.15 -2.21
C PRO A 77 -3.56 -2.68 -2.15
N ALA A 78 -3.93 -3.28 -1.01
CA ALA A 78 -3.99 -4.72 -0.84
C ALA A 78 -5.42 -5.15 -0.46
N ARG A 79 -6.10 -5.84 -1.40
CA ARG A 79 -6.90 -7.00 -0.99
C ARG A 79 -5.89 -8.12 -0.76
N LEU A 80 -5.38 -8.22 0.45
CA LEU A 80 -4.51 -9.36 0.80
C LEU A 80 -5.32 -10.63 0.63
N THR A 81 -4.93 -11.47 -0.32
CA THR A 81 -5.40 -12.86 -0.49
C THR A 81 -4.48 -13.46 -1.54
N PRO A 82 -3.65 -14.51 -1.27
CA PRO A 82 -3.73 -15.57 -0.26
C PRO A 82 -2.49 -15.65 0.69
N ARG A 83 -2.55 -16.57 1.69
CA ARG A 83 -1.57 -17.05 2.70
C ARG A 83 -0.07 -16.69 2.57
N ARG A 84 0.47 -16.48 1.37
CA ARG A 84 1.88 -16.15 1.10
C ARG A 84 2.22 -14.68 1.37
N GLU A 85 1.33 -13.75 1.07
CA GLU A 85 1.55 -12.31 1.35
C GLU A 85 1.62 -12.06 2.86
N LEU A 86 0.77 -12.78 3.58
CA LEU A 86 0.72 -12.87 5.03
C LEU A 86 2.04 -13.39 5.65
N ILE A 87 2.71 -14.36 5.01
CA ILE A 87 4.05 -14.81 5.42
C ILE A 87 5.11 -13.74 5.15
N ALA A 88 5.05 -13.03 4.02
CA ALA A 88 5.99 -11.96 3.71
C ALA A 88 5.87 -10.79 4.70
N VAL A 89 4.65 -10.45 5.12
CA VAL A 89 4.42 -9.46 6.18
C VAL A 89 4.96 -9.94 7.51
N ALA A 90 4.72 -11.20 7.88
CA ALA A 90 5.26 -11.77 9.12
C ALA A 90 6.80 -11.74 9.15
N LEU A 91 7.46 -12.09 8.04
CA LEU A 91 8.91 -12.04 7.91
C LEU A 91 9.45 -10.60 7.99
N ALA A 92 8.74 -9.63 7.41
CA ALA A 92 9.11 -8.22 7.52
C ALA A 92 9.01 -7.71 8.96
N ILE A 93 7.96 -8.10 9.69
CA ILE A 93 7.80 -7.77 11.12
C ILE A 93 8.96 -8.37 11.94
N ASP A 94 9.26 -9.65 11.75
CA ASP A 94 10.35 -10.35 12.45
C ASP A 94 11.72 -9.71 12.17
N ALA A 95 12.02 -9.43 10.90
CA ALA A 95 13.24 -8.75 10.49
C ALA A 95 13.38 -7.36 11.13
N THR A 96 12.28 -6.63 11.35
CA THR A 96 12.31 -5.32 12.02
C THR A 96 12.42 -5.40 13.53
N ALA A 97 12.00 -6.51 14.16
CA ALA A 97 12.28 -6.73 15.58
C ALA A 97 13.80 -6.85 15.83
N ALA A 98 14.56 -7.36 14.85
CA ALA A 98 16.01 -7.47 14.91
C ALA A 98 16.77 -6.14 14.71
N THR A 99 16.13 -5.08 14.18
CA THR A 99 16.82 -3.80 13.90
C THR A 99 17.02 -2.91 15.12
N ALA A 100 16.42 -3.25 16.28
CA ALA A 100 16.47 -2.48 17.53
C ALA A 100 16.11 -0.98 17.41
N ASP A 101 15.46 -0.59 16.31
CA ASP A 101 15.05 0.77 16.00
C ASP A 101 13.59 0.99 16.44
N PRO A 102 13.36 1.84 17.46
CA PRO A 102 12.02 2.10 17.98
C PRO A 102 11.06 2.77 16.97
N GLU A 103 11.58 3.59 16.05
CA GLU A 103 10.74 4.27 15.05
C GLU A 103 10.25 3.28 14.00
N VAL A 104 11.13 2.37 13.56
CA VAL A 104 10.78 1.29 12.64
C VAL A 104 9.77 0.34 13.29
N ALA A 105 9.98 -0.03 14.56
CA ALA A 105 9.04 -0.86 15.30
C ALA A 105 7.63 -0.23 15.40
N ALA A 106 7.56 1.07 15.71
CA ALA A 106 6.30 1.79 15.79
C ALA A 106 5.60 1.92 14.42
N ALA A 107 6.37 2.12 13.35
CA ALA A 107 5.85 2.16 11.98
C ALA A 107 5.26 0.82 11.55
N VAL A 108 5.93 -0.28 11.89
CA VAL A 108 5.49 -1.65 11.62
C VAL A 108 4.24 -2.00 12.42
N GLU A 109 4.16 -1.66 13.70
CA GLU A 109 2.96 -1.88 14.52
C GLU A 109 1.76 -1.10 13.98
N THR A 110 1.97 0.14 13.55
CA THR A 110 0.94 0.97 12.92
C THR A 110 0.47 0.38 11.60
N PHE A 111 1.39 -0.11 10.78
CA PHE A 111 1.07 -0.83 9.54
C PHE A 111 0.27 -2.09 9.83
N TRP A 112 0.71 -2.92 10.79
CA TRP A 112 0.05 -4.15 11.19
C TRP A 112 -1.38 -3.92 11.66
N ARG A 113 -1.61 -2.91 12.52
CA ARG A 113 -2.98 -2.54 12.96
C ARG A 113 -3.90 -2.17 11.80
N ARG A 114 -3.40 -1.40 10.83
CA ARG A 114 -4.18 -1.00 9.64
C ARG A 114 -4.45 -2.18 8.71
N LEU A 115 -3.50 -3.11 8.62
CA LEU A 115 -3.59 -4.29 7.79
C LEU A 115 -4.52 -5.36 8.37
N ALA A 116 -4.50 -5.54 9.68
CA ALA A 116 -5.29 -6.56 10.38
C ALA A 116 -6.74 -6.13 10.66
N ALA A 117 -7.05 -4.82 10.61
CA ALA A 117 -8.40 -4.31 10.87
C ALA A 117 -9.51 -4.88 9.97
N PRO A 118 -9.29 -5.18 8.67
CA PRO A 118 -10.29 -5.83 7.82
C PRO A 118 -10.30 -7.37 7.92
N LEU A 119 -9.34 -7.98 8.63
CA LEU A 119 -8.98 -9.41 8.53
C LEU A 119 -9.51 -10.27 9.67
N ASP A 120 -10.64 -9.92 10.31
CA ASP A 120 -11.11 -10.53 11.58
C ASP A 120 -11.03 -12.08 11.64
N ARG A 121 -11.25 -12.80 10.53
CA ARG A 121 -11.15 -14.27 10.47
C ARG A 121 -9.74 -14.81 10.18
N GLU A 122 -8.89 -14.03 9.53
CA GLU A 122 -7.53 -14.40 9.10
C GLU A 122 -6.47 -13.96 10.13
N ARG A 123 -6.80 -13.00 11.01
CA ARG A 123 -5.94 -12.53 12.10
C ARG A 123 -5.50 -13.66 13.03
N LEU A 124 -6.41 -14.57 13.39
CA LEU A 124 -6.10 -15.75 14.22
C LEU A 124 -5.07 -16.69 13.58
N HIS A 125 -5.13 -16.85 12.26
CA HIS A 125 -4.16 -17.67 11.52
C HIS A 125 -2.80 -16.99 11.42
N LEU A 126 -2.77 -15.64 11.44
CA LEU A 126 -1.53 -14.89 11.40
C LEU A 126 -0.83 -14.78 12.74
N ASP A 127 -1.58 -14.56 13.83
CA ASP A 127 -1.02 -14.56 15.17
C ASP A 127 -0.38 -15.93 15.47
N ALA A 128 -1.00 -17.03 15.03
CA ALA A 128 -0.44 -18.37 15.11
C ALA A 128 0.84 -18.55 14.26
N LEU A 129 0.90 -17.97 13.05
CA LEU A 129 2.11 -17.99 12.22
C LEU A 129 3.25 -17.17 12.84
N LEU A 130 2.96 -15.96 13.32
CA LEU A 130 3.92 -15.09 13.99
C LEU A 130 4.50 -15.74 15.25
N GLN A 131 3.67 -16.41 16.05
CA GLN A 131 4.12 -17.19 17.20
C GLN A 131 5.03 -18.36 16.81
N ALA A 132 4.73 -19.05 15.70
CA ALA A 132 5.56 -20.14 15.19
C ALA A 132 6.93 -19.65 14.67
N PHE A 133 6.99 -18.47 14.03
CA PHE A 133 8.26 -17.88 13.58
C PHE A 133 9.08 -17.33 14.75
N SER A 134 8.43 -16.70 15.73
CA SER A 134 9.08 -16.10 16.89
C SER A 134 9.74 -17.10 17.84
N SER A 135 9.34 -18.38 17.82
CA SER A 135 9.73 -19.34 18.86
C SER A 135 10.87 -20.30 18.49
N ASP A 136 11.19 -20.51 17.21
CA ASP A 136 12.10 -21.61 16.81
C ASP A 136 13.10 -21.27 15.67
N TRP A 137 13.29 -20.00 15.28
CA TRP A 137 14.26 -19.71 14.22
C TRP A 137 15.72 -19.85 14.68
N ALA A 138 16.27 -21.05 14.53
CA ALA A 138 17.71 -21.29 14.42
C ALA A 138 18.09 -21.36 12.92
N PRO A 139 19.13 -20.64 12.46
CA PRO A 139 19.56 -20.73 11.07
C PRO A 139 19.97 -22.17 10.74
N VAL A 140 19.49 -22.68 9.60
CA VAL A 140 19.93 -23.97 9.05
C VAL A 140 21.45 -23.87 8.79
N PRO A 141 22.30 -24.68 9.44
CA PRO A 141 23.74 -24.63 9.18
C PRO A 141 24.00 -24.99 7.73
N ASN A 142 24.71 -24.09 7.04
CA ASN A 142 25.12 -24.27 5.66
C ASN A 142 26.06 -25.49 5.56
N GLN A 143 25.53 -26.65 5.16
CA GLN A 143 26.35 -27.81 4.83
C GLN A 143 26.95 -27.54 3.45
N GLY A 144 28.21 -27.09 3.45
CA GLY A 144 28.96 -26.82 2.23
C GLY A 144 29.10 -28.05 1.35
N SER A 145 29.17 -27.82 0.04
CA SER A 145 29.69 -28.75 -0.95
C SER A 145 30.43 -27.95 -2.01
#